data_AF-A0A6G0QMQ8-F1
#
_entry.id   AF-A0A6G0QMQ8-F1
#
_cell.length_a   1.000
_cell.length_b   1.000
_cell.length_c   1.000
_cell.angle_alpha   90.00
_cell.angle_beta   90.00
_cell.angle_gamma   90.00
#
_symmetry.space_group_name_H-M   'P 1'
#
loop_
_entity.id
_entity.type
_entity.pdbx_description
1 polymer ?
#
loop_
_entity_poly.entity_id
_entity_poly.type
_entity_poly.pdbx_seq_one_letter_code
_entity_poly.pdbx_strand_id
1 'polypeptide(L)'
;MYELGKPESEITEEDWKAYFLAARRPEVQDHARLAQAMRSLSMNTTLPDAESRVMKLVTDFNEILDAQDMDDFPLEEPKMA
;
A
#
# COMPACT_ATOMS: atom_id res chain seq x y z
N MET A 1 -21.04 0.53 -9.82
CA MET A 1 -22.10 0.12 -8.88
C MET A 1 -21.70 0.66 -7.52
N TYR A 2 -22.62 1.28 -6.78
CA TYR A 2 -22.33 1.72 -5.41
C TYR A 2 -22.03 0.52 -4.51
N GLU A 3 -21.08 0.70 -3.58
CA GLU A 3 -20.17 -0.32 -3.05
C GLU A 3 -20.82 -1.42 -2.18
N LEU A 4 -22.12 -1.36 -1.91
CA LEU A 4 -22.85 -2.36 -1.12
C LEU A 4 -23.93 -3.13 -1.91
N GLY A 5 -24.19 -2.75 -3.18
CA GLY A 5 -25.17 -3.45 -4.03
C GLY A 5 -26.63 -3.38 -3.55
N LYS A 6 -26.93 -2.51 -2.58
CA LYS A 6 -28.25 -2.29 -1.97
C LYS A 6 -28.70 -0.83 -2.15
N PRO A 7 -30.01 -0.54 -2.24
CA PRO A 7 -30.50 0.83 -2.22
C PRO A 7 -30.25 1.47 -0.85
N GLU A 8 -29.95 2.77 -0.83
CA GLU A 8 -29.58 3.53 0.39
C GLU A 8 -30.59 3.37 1.53
N SER A 9 -31.88 3.24 1.21
CA SER A 9 -32.97 3.07 2.17
C SER A 9 -32.96 1.72 2.89
N GLU A 10 -32.20 0.75 2.38
CA GLU A 10 -32.10 -0.62 2.92
C GLU A 10 -30.72 -0.90 3.54
N ILE A 11 -29.79 0.07 3.50
CA ILE A 11 -28.46 -0.09 4.11
C ILE A 11 -28.59 0.16 5.61
N THR A 12 -28.24 -0.86 6.39
CA THR A 12 -28.22 -0.77 7.85
C THR A 12 -26.83 -0.41 8.38
N GLU A 13 -26.75 0.00 9.65
CA GLU A 13 -25.45 0.21 10.33
C GLU A 13 -24.59 -1.06 10.33
N GLU A 14 -25.22 -2.24 10.42
CA GLU A 14 -24.52 -3.53 10.37
C GLU A 14 -23.92 -3.81 8.98
N ASP A 15 -24.59 -3.39 7.90
CA ASP A 15 -24.03 -3.48 6.55
C ASP A 15 -22.79 -2.59 6.40
N TRP A 16 -22.82 -1.38 6.95
CA TRP A 16 -21.65 -0.49 6.99
C TRP A 16 -20.50 -1.08 7.82
N LYS A 17 -20.79 -1.62 9.01
CA LYS A 17 -19.78 -2.28 9.85
C LYS A 17 -19.14 -3.46 9.11
N ALA A 18 -19.94 -4.29 8.45
CA ALA A 18 -19.44 -5.42 7.67
C ALA A 18 -18.57 -4.96 6.49
N TYR A 19 -18.99 -3.90 5.79
CA TYR A 19 -18.24 -3.29 4.70
C TYR A 19 -16.86 -2.79 5.15
N PHE A 20 -16.83 -1.92 6.16
CA PHE A 20 -15.57 -1.38 6.69
C PHE A 20 -14.69 -2.48 7.30
N LEU A 21 -15.27 -3.51 7.93
CA LEU A 21 -14.50 -4.62 8.48
C LEU A 21 -13.91 -5.51 7.38
N ALA A 22 -14.61 -5.70 6.27
CA ALA A 22 -14.11 -6.41 5.09
C ALA A 22 -12.98 -5.61 4.41
N ALA A 23 -13.16 -4.29 4.29
CA ALA A 23 -12.16 -3.36 3.75
C ALA A 23 -10.91 -3.22 4.63
N ARG A 24 -10.97 -3.58 5.93
CA ARG A 24 -9.82 -3.53 6.85
C ARG A 24 -8.86 -4.73 6.72
N ARG A 25 -9.27 -5.80 6.03
CA ARG A 25 -8.45 -7.03 5.89
C ARG A 25 -7.26 -6.94 4.91
N PRO A 26 -7.29 -6.14 3.83
CA PRO A 26 -6.13 -5.89 2.96
C PRO A 26 -5.01 -5.09 3.67
N GLU A 27 -5.34 -3.93 4.24
CA GLU A 27 -4.35 -2.94 4.73
C GLU A 27 -3.36 -3.49 5.78
N VAL A 28 -3.85 -4.25 6.77
CA VAL A 28 -2.98 -4.76 7.86
C VAL A 28 -2.05 -5.87 7.37
N GLN A 29 -2.48 -6.66 6.40
CA GLN A 29 -1.69 -7.76 5.87
C GLN A 29 -0.59 -7.25 4.91
N ASP A 30 -0.83 -6.14 4.24
CA ASP A 30 0.10 -5.50 3.31
C ASP A 30 1.21 -4.73 4.04
N HIS A 31 0.90 -4.02 5.11
CA HIS A 31 1.93 -3.33 5.92
C HIS A 31 2.91 -4.29 6.60
N ALA A 32 2.47 -5.47 7.03
CA ALA A 32 3.35 -6.47 7.63
C ALA A 32 4.34 -7.05 6.59
N ARG A 33 3.88 -7.25 5.36
CA ARG A 33 4.72 -7.74 4.25
C ARG A 33 5.72 -6.68 3.81
N LEU A 34 5.28 -5.43 3.65
CA LEU A 34 6.16 -4.29 3.38
C LEU A 34 7.22 -4.13 4.47
N ALA A 35 6.83 -4.18 5.75
CA ALA A 35 7.77 -4.09 6.86
C ALA A 35 8.81 -5.23 6.84
N GLN A 36 8.40 -6.45 6.45
CA GLN A 36 9.33 -7.58 6.33
C GLN A 36 10.29 -7.40 5.13
N ALA A 37 9.80 -6.91 4.00
CA ALA A 37 10.64 -6.64 2.82
C ALA A 37 11.64 -5.50 3.11
N MET A 38 11.18 -4.41 3.74
CA MET A 38 12.03 -3.28 4.14
C MET A 38 13.14 -3.67 5.13
N ARG A 39 12.93 -4.69 5.98
CA ARG A 39 14.00 -5.21 6.85
C ARG A 39 15.16 -5.87 6.09
N SER A 40 14.92 -6.30 4.85
CA SER A 40 15.96 -6.89 4.00
C SER A 40 16.74 -5.84 3.20
N LEU A 41 16.24 -4.60 3.11
CA LEU A 41 16.91 -3.49 2.45
C LEU A 41 18.20 -3.15 3.20
N SER A 42 19.33 -3.20 2.49
CA SER A 42 20.64 -2.89 3.05
C SER A 42 21.55 -2.26 2.02
N MET A 43 22.46 -1.40 2.47
CA MET A 43 23.39 -0.71 1.58
C MET A 43 24.45 -1.68 1.06
N ASN A 44 24.58 -1.78 -0.26
CA ASN A 44 25.62 -2.60 -0.87
C ASN A 44 27.00 -1.94 -0.74
N THR A 45 27.77 -2.33 0.28
CA THR A 45 29.11 -1.78 0.55
C THR A 45 30.20 -2.25 -0.41
N THR A 46 29.91 -3.20 -1.30
CA THR A 46 30.88 -3.69 -2.30
C THR A 46 31.09 -2.70 -3.45
N LEU A 47 30.15 -1.76 -3.67
CA LEU A 47 30.30 -0.70 -4.66
C LEU A 47 31.41 0.27 -4.22
N PRO A 48 32.22 0.79 -5.15
CA PRO A 48 33.45 1.53 -4.80
C PRO A 48 33.17 2.92 -4.23
N ASP A 49 32.19 3.64 -4.78
CA ASP A 49 31.88 5.03 -4.44
C ASP A 49 30.54 5.18 -3.69
N ALA A 50 30.44 6.24 -2.88
CA ALA A 50 29.27 6.50 -2.05
C ALA A 50 28.01 6.83 -2.88
N GLU A 51 28.18 7.48 -4.02
CA GLU A 51 27.07 7.86 -4.90
C GLU A 51 26.39 6.62 -5.48
N SER A 52 27.15 5.68 -6.03
CA SER A 52 26.63 4.40 -6.54
C SER A 52 26.00 3.56 -5.45
N ARG A 53 26.53 3.57 -4.23
CA ARG A 53 25.94 2.88 -3.07
C ARG A 53 24.55 3.43 -2.73
N VAL A 54 24.43 4.76 -2.69
CA VAL A 54 23.16 5.44 -2.40
C VAL A 54 22.18 5.24 -3.54
N MET A 55 22.63 5.38 -4.79
CA MET A 55 21.77 5.19 -5.96
C MET A 55 21.22 3.76 -6.02
N LYS A 56 22.07 2.75 -5.77
CA LYS A 56 21.65 1.35 -5.68
C LYS A 56 20.65 1.12 -4.55
N LEU A 57 20.90 1.69 -3.36
CA LEU A 57 20.00 1.57 -2.22
C LEU A 57 18.61 2.18 -2.50
N VAL A 58 18.57 3.32 -3.20
CA VAL A 58 17.33 3.98 -3.61
C VAL A 58 16.60 3.16 -4.68
N THR A 59 17.31 2.58 -5.65
CA THR A 59 16.70 1.67 -6.63
C THR A 59 16.08 0.45 -5.95
N ASP A 60 16.83 -0.23 -5.08
CA ASP A 60 16.35 -1.43 -4.38
C ASP A 60 15.16 -1.11 -3.46
N PHE A 61 15.10 0.10 -2.88
CA PHE A 61 13.95 0.58 -2.11
C PHE A 61 12.69 0.73 -2.97
N ASN A 62 12.80 1.34 -4.16
CA ASN A 62 11.65 1.52 -5.05
C ASN A 62 11.17 0.18 -5.60
N GLU A 63 12.07 -0.74 -5.96
CA GLU A 63 11.69 -2.10 -6.38
C GLU A 63 10.90 -2.86 -5.30
N ILE A 64 11.24 -2.66 -4.01
CA ILE A 64 10.47 -3.23 -2.90
C ILE A 64 9.07 -2.60 -2.82
N LEU A 65 8.93 -1.30 -3.04
CA LEU A 65 7.63 -0.63 -3.04
C LEU A 65 6.74 -1.12 -4.18
N ASP A 66 7.29 -1.16 -5.40
CA ASP A 66 6.59 -1.63 -6.61
C ASP A 66 6.17 -3.10 -6.46
N ALA A 67 7.05 -3.96 -5.95
CA ALA A 67 6.77 -5.39 -5.76
C ALA A 67 5.73 -5.69 -4.67
N GLN A 68 5.44 -4.73 -3.79
CA GLN A 68 4.41 -4.86 -2.76
C GLN A 68 3.09 -4.21 -3.16
N ASP A 69 2.91 -3.84 -4.43
CA ASP A 69 1.65 -3.30 -4.98
C ASP A 69 1.16 -2.06 -4.22
N MET A 70 2.10 -1.21 -3.77
CA MET A 70 1.79 0.10 -3.19
C MET A 70 1.36 1.13 -4.26
N ASP A 71 1.22 0.73 -5.52
CA ASP A 71 0.65 1.51 -6.61
C ASP A 71 -0.89 1.54 -6.58
N ASP A 72 -1.53 0.64 -5.82
CA ASP A 72 -2.99 0.56 -5.70
C ASP A 72 -3.54 1.48 -4.59
N PHE A 73 -2.77 2.49 -4.17
CA PHE A 73 -3.33 3.63 -3.46
C PHE A 73 -3.92 4.57 -4.52
N PRO A 74 -5.25 4.59 -4.75
CA PRO A 74 -5.80 5.65 -5.56
C PRO A 74 -5.54 6.94 -4.77
N LEU A 75 -4.56 7.71 -5.21
CA LEU A 75 -4.59 9.16 -5.04
C LEU A 75 -5.82 9.62 -5.84
N GLU A 76 -7.02 9.38 -5.33
CA GLU A 76 -8.17 10.13 -5.78
C GLU A 76 -7.85 11.58 -5.42
N GLU A 77 -7.45 12.35 -6.43
CA GLU A 77 -7.48 13.80 -6.33
C GLU A 77 -8.86 14.17 -5.77
N PRO A 78 -8.93 14.97 -4.69
CA PRO A 78 -10.21 15.40 -4.17
C PRO A 78 -10.91 16.13 -5.31
N LYS A 79 -12.00 15.55 -5.83
CA LYS A 79 -12.87 16.24 -6.78
C LYS A 79 -13.34 17.51 -6.07
N MET A 80 -12.75 18.64 -6.45
CA MET A 80 -13.23 19.94 -6.01
C MET A 80 -14.67 20.09 -6.50
N ALA A 81 -15.60 20.06 -5.55
CA ALA A 81 -17.01 20.40 -5.75
C ALA A 81 -17.18 21.92 -5.86
#